data_AF-A0A7C0Y9X6-F1
#
_entry.id   AF-A0A7C0Y9X6-F1
#
_cell.length_a   1.000
_cell.length_b   1.000
_cell.length_c   1.000
_cell.angle_alpha   90.00
_cell.angle_beta   90.00
_cell.angle_gamma   90.00
#
_symmetry.space_group_name_H-M   'P 1'
#
loop_
_entity.id
_entity.type
_entity.pdbx_description
1 polymer ?
#
loop_
_entity_poly.entity_id
_entity_poly.type
_entity_poly.pdbx_seq_one_letter_code
_entity_poly.pdbx_strand_id
1 'polypeptide(L)'
;MPLYLVPNALGVFLHDEDHRIVGHALAYPDVSLGARLVRDILQGEISEEVANLFSQAIRRHTTTVAVESTQIARALKDIQGLDAVTTDSRNIKTFRNMVDRLLVEQGLIESPQALRHYRHQV
;
A
#
# COMPACT_ATOMS: atom_id res chain seq x y z
N MET A 1 -1.36 2.16 -17.16
CA MET A 1 -0.07 2.45 -16.48
C MET A 1 -0.05 1.61 -15.20
N PRO A 2 1.11 1.03 -14.81
CA PRO A 2 1.17 0.20 -13.62
C PRO A 2 0.94 1.05 -12.36
N LEU A 3 0.17 0.53 -11.42
CA LEU A 3 0.18 1.03 -10.04
C LEU A 3 1.27 0.33 -9.26
N TYR A 4 1.84 0.99 -8.26
CA TYR A 4 2.89 0.46 -7.42
C TYR A 4 2.33 0.22 -6.03
N LEU A 5 2.48 -1.00 -5.52
CA LEU A 5 2.04 -1.36 -4.17
C LEU A 5 3.17 -1.16 -3.16
N VAL A 6 2.84 -0.51 -2.05
CA VAL A 6 3.74 -0.25 -0.94
C VAL A 6 3.04 -0.58 0.38
N PRO A 7 3.41 -1.67 1.06
CA PRO A 7 2.99 -1.92 2.44
C PRO A 7 3.97 -1.23 3.40
N ASN A 8 3.44 -0.60 4.45
CA ASN A 8 4.23 -0.09 5.57
C ASN A 8 3.39 -0.10 6.86
N ALA A 9 4.00 0.29 7.98
CA ALA A 9 3.33 0.31 9.29
C ALA A 9 1.98 1.02 9.33
N LEU A 10 1.75 2.01 8.48
CA LEU A 10 0.51 2.79 8.41
C LEU A 10 -0.58 2.11 7.58
N GLY A 11 -0.24 1.07 6.81
CA GLY A 11 -1.19 0.35 5.95
C GLY A 11 -0.60 -0.06 4.60
N VAL A 12 -1.48 -0.30 3.63
CA VAL A 12 -1.11 -0.70 2.26
C VAL A 12 -1.56 0.39 1.29
N PHE A 13 -0.63 0.83 0.43
CA PHE A 13 -0.84 1.96 -0.46
C PHE A 13 -0.64 1.53 -1.92
N LEU A 14 -1.47 2.08 -2.81
CA LEU A 14 -1.28 2.05 -4.26
C LEU A 14 -0.98 3.46 -4.74
N HIS A 15 0.10 3.61 -5.50
CA HIS A 15 0.45 4.88 -6.12
C HIS A 15 0.74 4.75 -7.61
N ASP A 16 0.64 5.85 -8.35
CA ASP A 16 0.99 5.91 -9.77
C ASP A 16 2.48 6.29 -9.98
N GLU A 17 2.85 6.52 -11.24
CA GLU A 17 4.22 6.92 -11.61
C GLU A 17 4.64 8.30 -11.07
N ASP A 18 3.66 9.17 -10.78
CA ASP A 18 3.87 10.52 -10.23
C ASP A 18 3.84 10.55 -8.69
N HIS A 19 3.87 9.37 -8.05
CA HIS A 19 3.77 9.20 -6.60
C HIS A 19 2.45 9.67 -5.99
N ARG A 20 1.39 9.80 -6.78
CA ARG A 20 0.05 10.12 -6.26
C ARG A 20 -0.58 8.87 -5.69
N ILE A 21 -1.16 8.99 -4.49
CA ILE A 21 -1.93 7.90 -3.88
C ILE A 21 -3.23 7.73 -4.65
N VAL A 22 -3.38 6.58 -5.31
CA VAL A 22 -4.57 6.22 -6.09
C VAL A 22 -5.58 5.46 -5.23
N GLY A 23 -5.09 4.73 -4.22
CA GLY A 23 -5.90 4.05 -3.22
C GLY A 23 -5.06 3.62 -2.03
N HIS A 24 -5.71 3.38 -0.89
CA HIS A 24 -5.06 2.89 0.31
C HIS A 24 -6.01 2.05 1.19
N ALA A 25 -5.44 1.11 1.93
CA ALA A 25 -6.03 0.51 3.12
C ALA A 25 -5.26 1.09 4.32
N LEU A 26 -5.78 2.20 4.87
CA LEU A 26 -5.12 2.92 5.97
C LEU A 26 -5.45 2.21 7.29
N ALA A 27 -4.42 1.86 8.06
CA ALA A 27 -4.58 1.26 9.38
C ALA A 27 -4.50 2.28 10.51
N TYR A 28 -3.86 3.43 10.29
CA TYR A 28 -3.77 4.49 11.30
C TYR A 28 -5.17 4.91 11.81
N PRO A 29 -5.35 5.13 13.13
CA PRO A 29 -4.35 5.05 14.21
C PRO A 29 -4.21 3.66 14.87
N ASP A 30 -4.78 2.60 14.29
CA ASP A 30 -4.70 1.24 14.83
C ASP A 30 -3.36 0.57 14.45
N VAL A 31 -2.48 0.46 15.45
CA VAL A 31 -1.16 -0.20 15.34
C VAL A 31 -1.29 -1.70 15.07
N SER A 32 -2.24 -2.36 15.73
CA SER A 32 -2.42 -3.80 15.61
C SER A 32 -2.90 -4.18 14.21
N LEU A 33 -3.81 -3.37 13.65
CA LEU A 33 -4.26 -3.51 12.28
C LEU A 33 -3.11 -3.28 11.30
N GLY A 34 -2.29 -2.25 11.49
CA GLY A 34 -1.14 -1.96 10.61
C GLY A 34 -0.14 -3.11 10.58
N ALA A 35 0.25 -3.60 11.76
CA ALA A 35 1.14 -4.75 11.89
C ALA A 35 0.55 -6.03 11.28
N ARG A 36 -0.76 -6.25 11.41
CA ARG A 36 -1.46 -7.37 10.77
C ARG A 36 -1.41 -7.25 9.25
N LEU A 37 -1.87 -6.14 8.66
CA LEU A 37 -1.92 -5.95 7.21
C LEU A 37 -0.54 -6.11 6.55
N VAL A 38 0.51 -5.55 7.16
CA VAL A 38 1.89 -5.67 6.65
C VAL A 38 2.40 -7.11 6.73
N ARG A 39 2.16 -7.79 7.85
CA ARG A 39 2.57 -9.19 8.01
C ARG A 39 1.85 -10.08 7.00
N ASP A 40 0.53 -9.97 6.91
CA ASP A 40 -0.31 -10.81 6.05
C ASP A 40 0.17 -10.67 4.60
N ILE A 41 0.31 -9.43 4.09
CA ILE A 41 0.74 -9.21 2.70
C ILE A 41 2.18 -9.69 2.44
N LEU A 42 3.09 -9.52 3.40
CA LEU A 42 4.47 -10.04 3.29
C LEU A 42 4.51 -11.56 3.34
N GLN A 43 3.58 -12.20 4.06
CA GLN A 43 3.41 -13.65 4.07
C GLN A 43 2.65 -14.18 2.84
N GLY A 44 2.13 -13.27 2.02
CA GLY A 44 1.38 -13.59 0.81
C GLY A 44 -0.10 -13.92 1.08
N GLU A 45 -0.63 -13.42 2.20
CA GLU A 45 -2.04 -13.46 2.55
C GLU A 45 -2.68 -12.11 2.21
N ILE A 46 -3.85 -12.14 1.57
CA ILE A 46 -4.59 -10.95 1.19
C ILE A 46 -5.78 -10.77 2.12
N SER A 47 -5.73 -9.74 2.96
CA SER A 47 -6.86 -9.38 3.82
C SER A 47 -8.01 -8.79 3.01
N GLU A 48 -9.20 -8.72 3.61
CA GLU A 48 -10.38 -8.12 2.97
C GLU A 48 -10.15 -6.64 2.62
N GLU A 49 -9.45 -5.88 3.46
CA GLU A 49 -9.12 -4.48 3.21
C GLU A 49 -8.24 -4.32 1.95
N VAL A 50 -7.28 -5.22 1.76
CA VAL A 50 -6.40 -5.24 0.58
C VAL A 50 -7.15 -5.71 -0.67
N ALA A 51 -8.01 -6.73 -0.56
CA ALA A 51 -8.86 -7.18 -1.67
C ALA A 51 -9.80 -6.06 -2.15
N ASN A 52 -10.40 -5.31 -1.21
CA ASN A 52 -11.26 -4.17 -1.50
C ASN A 52 -10.49 -3.02 -2.19
N LEU A 53 -9.26 -2.75 -1.76
CA LEU A 53 -8.37 -1.78 -2.39
C LEU A 53 -8.16 -2.10 -3.89
N PHE A 54 -7.86 -3.35 -4.23
CA PHE A 54 -7.67 -3.76 -5.63
C PHE A 54 -8.97 -3.77 -6.44
N SER A 55 -10.08 -4.15 -5.83
CA SER A 55 -11.40 -4.09 -6.47
C SER A 55 -11.74 -2.66 -6.92
N GLN A 56 -11.35 -1.65 -6.14
CA GLN A 56 -11.50 -0.24 -6.52
C GLN A 56 -10.53 0.19 -7.63
N ALA A 57 -9.28 -0.30 -7.60
CA ALA A 57 -8.29 0.00 -8.64
C ALA A 57 -8.70 -0.58 -10.02
N ILE A 58 -9.23 -1.80 -10.04
CA ILE A 58 -9.70 -2.47 -11.27
C ILE A 58 -10.88 -1.71 -11.88
N ARG A 59 -11.83 -1.23 -11.06
CA ARG A 59 -12.95 -0.39 -11.53
C ARG A 59 -12.49 0.91 -12.21
N ARG A 60 -11.27 1.38 -11.90
CA ARG A 60 -10.64 2.54 -12.55
C ARG A 60 -9.79 2.17 -13.76
N HIS A 61 -10.00 0.99 -14.35
CA HIS A 61 -9.30 0.45 -15.52
C HIS A 61 -7.79 0.24 -15.33
N THR A 62 -7.32 0.07 -14.08
CA THR A 62 -5.94 -0.36 -13.85
C THR A 62 -5.91 -1.87 -13.67
N THR A 63 -5.21 -2.55 -14.58
CA THR A 63 -5.07 -4.01 -14.58
C THR A 63 -3.70 -4.49 -14.14
N THR A 64 -2.68 -3.63 -14.09
CA THR A 64 -1.30 -4.04 -13.76
C THR A 64 -0.83 -3.39 -12.47
N VAL A 65 -0.29 -4.19 -11.55
CA VAL A 65 0.29 -3.72 -10.29
C VAL A 65 1.71 -4.24 -10.15
N ALA A 66 2.63 -3.31 -9.89
CA ALA A 66 4.03 -3.55 -9.66
C ALA A 66 4.32 -3.68 -8.15
N VAL A 67 5.01 -4.75 -7.77
CA VAL A 67 5.32 -5.09 -6.37
C VAL A 67 6.78 -5.47 -6.20
N GLU A 68 7.34 -5.37 -4.99
CA GLU A 68 8.77 -5.63 -4.77
C GLU A 68 9.15 -7.09 -4.57
N SER A 69 8.19 -7.95 -4.24
CA SER A 69 8.47 -9.35 -3.94
C SER A 69 7.60 -10.30 -4.75
N THR A 70 8.20 -11.42 -5.18
CA THR A 70 7.50 -12.50 -5.86
C THR A 70 6.41 -13.11 -4.99
N GLN A 71 6.57 -13.07 -3.67
CA GLN A 71 5.56 -13.56 -2.74
C GLN A 71 4.29 -12.71 -2.78
N ILE A 72 4.43 -11.38 -2.75
CA ILE A 72 3.28 -10.47 -2.91
C ILE A 72 2.66 -10.66 -4.29
N ALA A 73 3.47 -10.75 -5.36
CA ALA A 73 2.93 -10.94 -6.71
C ALA A 73 2.11 -12.23 -6.83
N ARG A 74 2.54 -13.32 -6.18
CA ARG A 74 1.79 -14.57 -6.11
C ARG A 74 0.49 -14.42 -5.33
N ALA A 75 0.53 -13.76 -4.18
CA ALA A 75 -0.66 -13.52 -3.35
C ALA A 75 -1.76 -12.75 -4.09
N LEU A 76 -1.34 -11.81 -4.94
CA LEU A 76 -2.26 -11.00 -5.74
C LEU A 76 -2.82 -11.71 -6.97
N LYS A 77 -2.29 -12.89 -7.33
CA LYS A 77 -2.70 -13.63 -8.53
C LYS A 77 -4.15 -14.12 -8.46
N ASP A 78 -4.66 -14.33 -7.26
CA ASP A 78 -6.04 -14.80 -7.04
C ASP A 78 -7.07 -13.66 -7.19
N ILE A 79 -6.62 -12.40 -7.31
CA ILE A 79 -7.48 -11.26 -7.58
C ILE A 79 -7.80 -11.20 -9.08
N GLN A 80 -9.02 -11.60 -9.44
CA GLN A 80 -9.48 -11.62 -10.83
C GLN A 80 -9.37 -10.23 -11.48
N GLY A 81 -8.75 -10.17 -12.66
CA GLY A 81 -8.59 -8.93 -13.43
C GLY A 81 -7.35 -8.10 -13.05
N LEU A 82 -6.50 -8.65 -12.16
CA LEU A 82 -5.23 -8.05 -11.79
C LEU A 82 -4.04 -8.87 -12.31
N ASP A 83 -3.09 -8.16 -12.91
CA ASP A 83 -1.78 -8.65 -13.35
C ASP A 83 -0.70 -8.09 -12.41
N ALA A 84 -0.17 -8.93 -11.53
CA ALA A 84 0.84 -8.54 -10.57
C ALA A 84 2.24 -8.87 -11.07
N VAL A 85 3.09 -7.84 -11.23
CA VAL A 85 4.46 -7.96 -11.74
C VAL A 85 5.47 -7.56 -10.68
N THR A 86 6.57 -8.30 -10.59
CA THR A 86 7.66 -7.97 -9.67
C THR A 86 8.59 -6.92 -10.27
N THR A 87 9.00 -5.93 -9.48
CA THR A 87 9.94 -4.88 -9.90
C THR A 87 10.85 -4.45 -8.74
N ASP A 88 12.11 -4.11 -9.04
CA ASP A 88 12.98 -3.35 -8.13
C ASP A 88 12.90 -1.85 -8.47
N SER A 89 11.67 -1.33 -8.55
CA SER A 89 11.43 0.02 -9.05
C SER A 89 11.91 1.07 -8.04
N ARG A 90 12.71 2.02 -8.53
CA ARG A 90 13.04 3.26 -7.81
C ARG A 90 11.78 3.97 -7.33
N ASN A 91 10.66 3.83 -8.05
CA ASN A 91 9.41 4.49 -7.68
C ASN A 91 8.86 4.05 -6.33
N ILE A 92 8.92 2.76 -6.02
CA ILE A 92 8.46 2.23 -4.73
C ILE A 92 9.33 2.76 -3.59
N LYS A 93 10.66 2.80 -3.80
CA LYS A 93 11.62 3.32 -2.83
C LYS A 93 11.40 4.82 -2.58
N THR A 94 11.22 5.61 -3.64
CA THR A 94 10.94 7.05 -3.54
C THR A 94 9.63 7.31 -2.80
N PHE A 95 8.56 6.58 -3.13
CA PHE A 95 7.26 6.74 -2.48
C PHE A 95 7.34 6.46 -0.97
N ARG A 96 8.07 5.42 -0.54
CA ARG A 96 8.25 5.12 0.90
C ARG A 96 8.86 6.29 1.69
N ASN A 97 9.71 7.10 1.06
CA ASN A 97 10.30 8.27 1.70
C ASN A 97 9.35 9.48 1.74
N MET A 98 8.29 9.47 0.94
CA MET A 98 7.35 10.58 0.80
C MET A 98 6.00 10.34 1.48
N VAL A 99 5.60 9.07 1.64
CA VAL A 99 4.25 8.68 2.06
C VAL A 99 3.81 9.37 3.34
N ASP A 100 4.67 9.50 4.36
CA ASP A 100 4.31 10.20 5.60
C ASP A 100 3.90 11.65 5.35
N ARG A 101 4.67 12.36 4.53
CA ARG A 101 4.41 13.76 4.19
C ARG A 101 3.12 13.87 3.39
N LEU A 102 2.92 12.98 2.42
CA LEU A 102 1.72 12.93 1.59
C LEU A 102 0.46 12.67 2.42
N LEU A 103 0.52 11.77 3.41
CA LEU A 103 -0.63 11.47 4.27
C LEU A 103 -1.03 12.67 5.14
N VAL A 104 -0.05 13.45 5.62
CA VAL A 104 -0.33 14.70 6.34
C VAL A 104 -0.87 15.77 5.39
N GLU A 105 -0.25 15.96 4.22
CA GLU A 105 -0.68 16.94 3.21
C GLU A 105 -2.11 16.67 2.70
N GLN A 106 -2.51 15.40 2.63
CA GLN A 106 -3.85 14.98 2.24
C GLN A 106 -4.86 14.97 3.40
N GLY A 107 -4.44 15.32 4.63
CA GLY A 107 -5.30 15.33 5.81
C GLY A 107 -5.71 13.95 6.32
N LEU A 108 -5.05 12.88 5.86
CA LEU A 108 -5.29 11.50 6.30
C LEU A 108 -4.65 11.23 7.68
N ILE A 109 -3.65 12.01 8.06
CA ILE A 109 -3.05 12.02 9.40
C ILE A 109 -2.98 13.47 9.89
N GLU A 110 -3.38 13.67 11.14
CA GLU A 110 -3.54 15.00 11.75
C GLU A 110 -2.26 15.85 11.73
N SER A 111 -1.10 15.23 12.01
CA SER A 111 0.16 15.95 12.05
C SER A 111 1.39 15.03 11.96
N PRO A 112 2.57 15.57 11.63
CA PRO A 112 3.83 14.83 11.73
C PRO A 112 4.13 14.35 13.16
N GLN A 113 3.62 15.02 14.18
CA GLN A 113 3.81 14.62 15.58
C GLN A 113 2.97 13.40 15.93
N ALA A 114 1.73 13.31 15.43
CA ALA A 114 0.89 12.15 15.60
C ALA A 114 1.52 10.90 14.93
N LEU A 115 2.09 11.08 13.73
CA LEU A 115 2.87 10.06 13.02
C LEU A 115 4.06 9.55 13.84
N ARG A 116 4.83 10.45 14.45
CA ARG A 116 5.95 10.06 15.33
C ARG A 116 5.45 9.27 16.54
N HIS A 117 4.38 9.71 17.18
CA HIS A 117 3.81 9.00 18.33
C HIS A 117 3.35 7.59 17.96
N TYR A 118 2.65 7.44 16.83
CA TYR A 118 2.25 6.14 16.29
C TYR A 118 3.45 5.22 16.05
N ARG A 119 4.53 5.72 15.43
CA ARG A 119 5.74 4.92 15.15
C ARG A 119 6.50 4.47 16.40
N HIS A 120 6.32 5.13 17.54
CA HIS A 120 6.89 4.65 18.81
C HIS A 120 6.13 3.45 19.38
N GLN A 121 4.94 3.15 18.87
CA GLN A 121 4.08 2.05 19.32
C GLN A 121 4.16 0.81 18.42
N VAL A 122 4.68 0.97 17.19
CA VAL A 122 4.86 -0.09 16.17
C VAL A 122 6.17 -0.83 16.39
#